data_AF-A0A090QJZ5-F1
#
_entry.id   AF-A0A090QJZ5-F1
#
_cell.length_a   1.000
_cell.length_b   1.000
_cell.length_c   1.000
_cell.angle_alpha   90.00
_cell.angle_beta   90.00
_cell.angle_gamma   90.00
#
_symmetry.space_group_name_H-M   'P 1'
#
loop_
_entity.id
_entity.type
_entity.pdbx_description
1 polymer ?
#
loop_
_entity_poly.entity_id
_entity_poly.type
_entity_poly.pdbx_seq_one_letter_code
_entity_poly.pdbx_strand_id
1 'polypeptide(L)'
;MVILPHFAMPQLNKTRTVRIYLPADYAEEARHYPVIYMHDGQNVFEPHLCISGMSWQAGEHLDALQQQNDFSGAILVAVDCSSDREQFGRRDEYSPWPYEPQPALANWSESAIAQGGEGNAYCRFLIDTLKPYIDQHYRTLPDREHTTIAGSSMGGFISFMPC
;
A
#
# COMPACT_ATOMS: atom_id res chain seq x y z
N MET A 1 12.41 10.54 1.20
CA MET A 1 11.74 9.27 0.86
C MET A 1 12.78 8.15 0.76
N VAL A 2 12.47 6.98 1.29
CA VAL A 2 13.25 5.74 1.16
C VAL A 2 12.50 4.79 0.23
N ILE A 3 13.20 4.10 -0.68
CA ILE A 3 12.59 3.15 -1.63
C ILE A 3 13.25 1.77 -1.45
N LEU A 4 12.44 0.75 -1.26
CA LEU A 4 12.83 -0.66 -1.16
C LEU A 4 12.30 -1.39 -2.41
N PRO A 5 13.06 -1.48 -3.51
CA PRO A 5 12.55 -1.93 -4.81
C PRO A 5 12.23 -3.43 -4.89
N HIS A 6 12.84 -4.24 -4.03
CA HIS A 6 12.70 -5.69 -4.03
C HIS A 6 12.38 -6.21 -2.62
N PHE A 7 11.43 -5.56 -1.94
CA PHE A 7 11.01 -6.01 -0.62
C PHE A 7 10.36 -7.40 -0.72
N ALA A 8 10.83 -8.37 0.06
CA ALA A 8 10.35 -9.74 -0.01
C ALA A 8 8.90 -9.85 0.49
N MET A 9 8.06 -10.55 -0.27
CA MET A 9 6.69 -10.92 0.10
C MET A 9 6.60 -12.45 0.22
N PRO A 10 7.14 -13.06 1.30
CA PRO A 10 7.25 -14.51 1.39
C PRO A 10 5.90 -15.22 1.32
N GLN A 11 4.81 -14.59 1.79
CA GLN A 11 3.45 -15.13 1.75
C GLN A 11 2.91 -15.27 0.32
N LEU A 12 3.44 -14.50 -0.64
CA LEU A 12 3.08 -14.59 -2.06
C LEU A 12 4.19 -15.19 -2.93
N ASN A 13 5.38 -15.47 -2.36
CA ASN A 13 6.58 -15.83 -3.11
C ASN A 13 6.93 -14.81 -4.21
N LYS A 14 6.81 -13.52 -3.89
CA LYS A 14 7.05 -12.38 -4.79
C LYS A 14 7.95 -11.35 -4.11
N THR A 15 8.30 -10.30 -4.84
CA THR A 15 8.89 -9.08 -4.28
C THR A 15 8.10 -7.86 -4.72
N ARG A 16 8.08 -6.80 -3.91
CA ARG A 16 7.40 -5.55 -4.24
C ARG A 16 8.23 -4.33 -3.92
N THR A 17 8.01 -3.26 -4.68
CA THR A 17 8.50 -1.93 -4.32
C THR A 17 7.70 -1.40 -3.14
N VAL A 18 8.38 -1.07 -2.05
CA VAL A 18 7.80 -0.36 -0.90
C VAL A 18 8.45 1.02 -0.81
N ARG A 19 7.62 2.06 -0.71
CA ARG A 19 8.03 3.46 -0.64
C ARG A 19 7.71 3.99 0.74
N ILE A 20 8.69 4.59 1.40
CA ILE A 20 8.56 5.05 2.78
C ILE A 20 8.84 6.54 2.79
N TYR A 21 7.81 7.32 3.07
CA TYR A 21 7.91 8.74 3.36
C TYR A 21 8.03 8.93 4.87
N LEU A 22 8.93 9.84 5.26
CA LEU A 22 9.23 10.16 6.65
C LEU A 22 8.88 11.64 6.88
N PRO A 23 8.29 11.99 8.04
CA PRO A 23 8.01 13.37 8.43
C PRO A 23 9.24 14.28 8.32
N ALA A 24 9.01 15.58 8.11
CA ALA A 24 10.08 16.54 7.87
C ALA A 24 11.09 16.63 9.04
N ASP A 25 10.60 16.48 10.27
CA ASP A 25 11.39 16.53 11.51
C ASP A 25 12.02 15.17 11.89
N TYR A 26 11.78 14.11 11.12
CA TYR A 26 12.18 12.75 11.49
C TYR A 26 13.69 12.65 11.75
N ALA A 27 14.55 13.34 10.99
CA ALA A 27 15.99 13.25 11.17
C ALA A 27 16.52 14.03 12.39
N GLU A 28 15.78 15.06 12.84
CA GLU A 28 16.23 15.97 13.89
C GLU A 28 15.66 15.59 15.26
N GLU A 29 14.50 14.93 15.28
CA GLU A 29 13.79 14.56 16.49
C GLU A 29 13.86 13.06 16.79
N ALA A 30 13.94 12.70 18.07
CA ALA A 30 13.86 11.31 18.54
C ALA A 30 12.42 10.81 18.72
N ARG A 31 11.44 11.51 18.13
CA ARG A 31 10.01 11.21 18.23
C ARG A 31 9.66 9.88 17.53
N HIS A 32 8.61 9.23 18.03
CA HIS A 32 7.95 8.10 17.38
C HIS A 32 6.65 8.57 16.72
N TYR A 33 6.32 8.02 15.56
CA TYR A 33 5.26 8.53 14.69
C TYR A 33 4.20 7.46 14.41
N PRO A 34 2.93 7.84 14.23
CA PRO A 34 1.93 6.95 13.67
C PRO A 34 2.31 6.54 12.25
N VAL A 35 1.79 5.39 11.79
CA VAL A 35 2.10 4.83 10.47
C VAL A 35 0.83 4.69 9.64
N ILE A 36 0.88 5.21 8.41
CA ILE A 36 -0.17 5.04 7.42
C ILE A 36 0.36 4.06 6.35
N TYR A 37 -0.32 2.93 6.20
CA TYR A 37 -0.08 1.97 5.12
C TYR A 37 -1.02 2.26 3.95
N MET A 38 -0.47 2.59 2.79
CA MET A 38 -1.24 2.86 1.57
C MET A 38 -0.99 1.81 0.49
N HIS A 39 -2.07 1.35 -0.12
CA HIS A 39 -2.02 0.52 -1.33
C HIS A 39 -1.75 1.37 -2.58
N ASP A 40 -1.27 0.72 -3.63
CA ASP A 40 -0.97 1.36 -4.93
C ASP A 40 0.10 2.45 -4.82
N GLY A 41 1.21 2.11 -4.17
CA GLY A 41 2.30 3.04 -3.85
C GLY A 41 2.83 3.86 -5.02
N GLN A 42 2.74 3.36 -6.25
CA GLN A 42 3.11 4.09 -7.46
C GLN A 42 2.22 5.31 -7.72
N ASN A 43 0.99 5.32 -7.20
CA ASN A 43 0.05 6.43 -7.31
C ASN A 43 0.20 7.47 -6.18
N VAL A 44 0.94 7.15 -5.12
CA VAL A 44 0.89 7.91 -3.86
C VAL A 44 1.67 9.23 -3.92
N PHE A 45 2.80 9.26 -4.65
CA PHE A 45 3.74 10.38 -4.62
C PHE A 45 3.88 11.07 -5.98
N GLU A 46 4.44 10.37 -6.97
CA GLU A 46 4.97 10.99 -8.18
C GLU A 46 4.04 10.79 -9.39
N PRO A 47 3.57 11.85 -10.07
CA PRO A 47 2.64 11.73 -11.19
C PRO A 47 3.13 10.82 -12.33
N HIS A 48 4.43 10.82 -12.61
CA HIS A 48 5.03 10.03 -13.69
C HIS A 48 5.06 8.51 -13.40
N LEU A 49 4.84 8.09 -12.15
CA LEU A 49 4.72 6.69 -11.76
C LEU A 49 3.27 6.19 -11.74
N CYS A 50 2.32 7.12 -11.83
CA CYS A 50 0.91 6.83 -11.61
C CYS A 50 0.28 6.14 -12.82
N ILE A 51 -0.63 5.21 -12.57
CA ILE A 51 -1.40 4.51 -13.60
C ILE A 51 -2.20 5.50 -14.47
N SER A 52 -2.79 6.51 -13.82
CA SER A 52 -3.60 7.56 -14.45
C SER A 52 -2.79 8.77 -14.92
N GLY A 53 -1.49 8.83 -14.63
CA GLY A 53 -0.67 10.03 -14.80
C GLY A 53 -0.91 11.14 -13.76
N MET A 54 -1.72 10.89 -12.72
CA MET A 54 -1.95 11.82 -11.61
C MET A 54 -1.68 11.15 -10.27
N SER A 55 -0.85 11.77 -9.43
CA SER A 55 -0.59 11.27 -8.08
C SER A 55 -1.64 11.75 -7.09
N TRP A 56 -1.71 11.05 -5.96
CA TRP A 56 -2.53 11.43 -4.81
C TRP A 56 -1.87 12.49 -3.93
N GLN A 57 -0.60 12.83 -4.21
CA GLN A 57 0.15 13.89 -3.53
C GLN A 57 0.15 13.73 -2.00
N ALA A 58 0.17 12.48 -1.53
CA ALA A 58 -0.05 12.20 -0.11
C ALA A 58 1.10 12.74 0.77
N GLY A 59 2.34 12.70 0.27
CA GLY A 59 3.49 13.26 0.96
C GLY A 59 3.36 14.78 1.11
N GLU A 60 3.00 15.48 0.05
CA GLU A 60 2.81 16.93 0.01
C GLU A 60 1.66 17.36 0.93
N HIS A 61 0.59 16.57 1.02
CA HIS A 61 -0.49 16.82 1.96
C HIS A 61 -0.04 16.62 3.41
N LEU A 62 0.77 15.60 3.71
CA LEU A 62 1.33 15.40 5.05
C LEU A 62 2.28 16.54 5.44
N ASP A 63 3.13 17.00 4.52
CA ASP A 63 4.01 18.16 4.72
C ASP A 63 3.18 19.42 5.05
N ALA A 64 2.13 19.68 4.27
CA ALA A 64 1.27 20.85 4.47
C ALA A 64 0.53 20.81 5.81
N LEU A 65 0.05 19.64 6.22
CA LEU A 65 -0.59 19.45 7.53
C LEU A 65 0.40 19.65 8.69
N GLN A 66 1.63 19.14 8.54
CA GLN A 66 2.65 19.30 9.57
C GLN A 66 3.05 20.77 9.75
N GLN A 67 3.11 21.55 8.66
CA GLN A 67 3.38 23.00 8.72
C GLN A 67 2.29 23.81 9.43
N GLN A 68 1.06 23.32 9.48
CA GLN A 68 -0.05 23.97 10.19
C GLN A 68 0.02 23.79 11.72
N ASN A 69 0.99 23.04 12.24
CA ASN A 69 1.22 22.72 13.66
C ASN A 69 0.10 21.94 14.39
N ASP A 70 -0.98 21.57 13.70
CA ASP A 70 -2.05 20.72 14.26
C ASP A 70 -1.72 19.22 14.17
N PHE A 71 -0.65 18.86 13.45
CA PHE A 71 -0.26 17.49 13.18
C PHE A 71 1.26 17.31 13.29
N SER A 72 1.71 16.36 14.11
CA SER A 72 3.14 16.11 14.34
C SER A 72 3.84 15.30 13.25
N GLY A 73 3.13 14.91 12.18
CA GLY A 73 3.63 14.05 11.11
C GLY A 73 3.25 12.58 11.27
N ALA A 74 3.33 11.82 10.17
CA ALA A 74 3.19 10.36 10.13
C ALA A 74 4.21 9.75 9.16
N ILE A 75 4.65 8.52 9.47
CA ILE A 75 5.36 7.70 8.49
C ILE A 75 4.33 7.16 7.51
N LEU A 76 4.57 7.36 6.21
CA LEU A 76 3.70 6.86 5.15
C LEU A 76 4.41 5.73 4.40
N VAL A 77 3.89 4.51 4.54
CA VAL A 77 4.38 3.29 3.89
C VAL A 77 3.45 2.93 2.75
N ALA A 78 3.93 3.11 1.52
CA ALA A 78 3.18 2.90 0.30
C ALA A 78 3.69 1.64 -0.41
N VAL A 79 2.80 0.67 -0.61
CA VAL A 79 3.12 -0.62 -1.25
C VAL A 79 2.64 -0.56 -2.70
N ASP A 80 3.55 -0.59 -3.66
CA ASP A 80 3.18 -0.65 -5.08
C ASP A 80 2.28 -1.87 -5.32
N CYS A 81 1.37 -1.80 -6.29
CA CYS A 81 0.57 -2.97 -6.65
C CYS A 81 1.35 -3.92 -7.57
N SER A 82 0.81 -5.13 -7.81
CA SER A 82 1.35 -5.98 -8.88
C SER A 82 1.30 -5.30 -10.24
N SER A 83 2.45 -5.31 -10.92
CA SER A 83 2.61 -4.94 -12.33
C SER A 83 2.37 -6.12 -13.27
N ASP A 84 2.13 -7.33 -12.74
CA ASP A 84 1.82 -8.51 -13.55
C ASP A 84 0.57 -8.23 -14.39
N ARG A 85 0.54 -8.81 -15.59
CA ARG A 85 -0.59 -8.68 -16.54
C ARG A 85 -1.00 -7.21 -16.73
N GLU A 86 -0.04 -6.33 -17.00
CA GLU A 86 -0.30 -4.89 -17.20
C GLU A 86 -1.07 -4.25 -16.03
N GLN A 87 -0.64 -4.55 -14.80
CA GLN A 87 -1.25 -4.14 -13.54
C GLN A 87 -2.57 -4.83 -13.16
N PHE A 88 -3.07 -5.75 -13.98
CA PHE A 88 -4.21 -6.58 -13.60
C PHE A 88 -3.88 -7.61 -12.50
N GLY A 89 -2.60 -7.90 -12.25
CA GLY A 89 -2.17 -8.71 -11.10
C GLY A 89 -2.57 -8.12 -9.74
N ARG A 90 -2.80 -6.80 -9.66
CA ARG A 90 -3.39 -6.14 -8.49
C ARG A 90 -4.70 -6.78 -8.05
N ARG A 91 -5.46 -7.32 -9.01
CA ARG A 91 -6.76 -7.95 -8.73
C ARG A 91 -6.63 -9.30 -8.02
N ASP A 92 -5.50 -9.98 -8.21
CA ASP A 92 -5.17 -11.19 -7.47
C ASP A 92 -4.89 -10.87 -6.01
N GLU A 93 -3.95 -9.94 -5.81
CA GLU A 93 -3.44 -9.54 -4.50
C GLU A 93 -4.50 -8.85 -3.64
N TYR A 94 -5.47 -8.15 -4.24
CA TYR A 94 -6.48 -7.38 -3.49
C TYR A 94 -7.83 -8.11 -3.38
N SER A 95 -7.98 -9.30 -3.96
CA SER A 95 -9.20 -10.11 -3.79
C SER A 95 -8.89 -11.42 -3.04
N PRO A 96 -9.55 -11.69 -1.91
CA PRO A 96 -9.40 -12.96 -1.20
C PRO A 96 -10.09 -14.13 -1.94
N TRP A 97 -11.06 -13.83 -2.80
CA TRP A 97 -11.84 -14.83 -3.50
C TRP A 97 -11.35 -14.98 -4.94
N PRO A 98 -11.06 -16.21 -5.39
CA PRO A 98 -10.80 -16.47 -6.79
C PRO A 98 -12.08 -16.24 -7.59
N TYR A 99 -11.91 -15.65 -8.76
CA TYR A 99 -12.93 -15.47 -9.78
C TYR A 99 -12.52 -16.29 -11.01
N GLU A 100 -13.46 -17.12 -11.46
CA GLU A 100 -13.35 -17.83 -12.73
C GLU A 100 -14.24 -17.16 -13.79
N PRO A 101 -13.77 -17.01 -15.05
CA PRO A 101 -14.55 -16.42 -16.12
C PRO A 101 -15.88 -17.13 -16.34
N GLN A 102 -16.97 -16.36 -16.37
CA GLN A 102 -18.30 -16.90 -16.62
C GLN A 102 -18.76 -16.57 -18.05
N PRO A 103 -19.33 -17.55 -18.81
CA PRO A 103 -19.83 -17.30 -20.16
C PRO A 103 -20.87 -16.16 -20.24
N ALA A 104 -21.69 -16.01 -19.19
CA ALA A 104 -22.69 -14.95 -19.08
C ALA A 104 -22.08 -13.53 -19.03
N LEU A 105 -20.81 -13.41 -18.64
CA LEU A 105 -20.08 -12.15 -18.56
C LEU A 105 -19.10 -11.95 -19.72
N ALA A 106 -19.02 -12.86 -20.70
CA ALA A 106 -17.99 -12.85 -21.74
C ALA A 106 -17.87 -11.54 -22.55
N ASN A 107 -18.93 -10.72 -22.60
CA ASN A 107 -18.89 -9.41 -23.27
C ASN A 107 -18.21 -8.30 -22.43
N TRP A 108 -17.91 -8.56 -21.15
CA TRP A 108 -17.13 -7.69 -20.27
C TRP A 108 -15.68 -8.16 -20.31
N SER A 109 -14.82 -7.42 -21.01
CA SER A 109 -13.41 -7.78 -21.24
C SER A 109 -12.65 -8.09 -19.95
N GLU A 110 -12.95 -7.36 -18.86
CA GLU A 110 -12.32 -7.55 -17.55
C GLU A 110 -12.72 -8.85 -16.84
N SER A 111 -13.81 -9.48 -17.26
CA SER A 111 -14.34 -10.72 -16.68
C SER A 111 -13.90 -11.97 -17.44
N ALA A 112 -13.15 -11.80 -18.54
CA ALA A 112 -12.71 -12.87 -19.43
C ALA A 112 -11.48 -13.63 -18.89
N ILE A 113 -10.86 -13.16 -17.81
CA ILE A 113 -9.61 -13.70 -17.25
C ILE A 113 -9.83 -14.09 -15.79
N ALA A 114 -9.29 -15.24 -15.39
CA ALA A 114 -9.27 -15.67 -14.00
C ALA A 114 -8.40 -14.73 -13.15
N GLN A 115 -8.88 -14.36 -11.97
CA GLN A 115 -8.23 -13.41 -11.09
C GLN A 115 -8.63 -13.62 -9.63
N GLY A 116 -7.91 -13.01 -8.70
CA GLY A 116 -8.22 -13.08 -7.27
C GLY A 116 -7.64 -14.31 -6.57
N GLY A 117 -7.91 -14.42 -5.28
CA GLY A 117 -7.50 -15.54 -4.44
C GLY A 117 -6.22 -15.29 -3.62
N GLU A 118 -5.48 -14.20 -3.87
CA GLU A 118 -4.24 -13.90 -3.13
C GLU A 118 -4.47 -12.90 -1.97
N GLY A 119 -5.68 -12.34 -1.81
CA GLY A 119 -5.99 -11.33 -0.78
C GLY A 119 -5.59 -11.71 0.64
N ASN A 120 -5.86 -12.95 1.06
CA ASN A 120 -5.45 -13.41 2.40
C ASN A 120 -3.92 -13.48 2.55
N ALA A 121 -3.21 -13.88 1.49
CA ALA A 121 -1.75 -13.92 1.50
C ALA A 121 -1.17 -12.49 1.54
N TYR A 122 -1.79 -11.55 0.83
CA TYR A 122 -1.42 -10.13 0.86
C TYR A 122 -1.65 -9.50 2.24
N CYS A 123 -2.81 -9.73 2.88
CA CYS A 123 -3.06 -9.34 4.28
C CYS A 123 -1.97 -9.87 5.21
N ARG A 124 -1.64 -11.16 5.11
CA ARG A 124 -0.59 -11.78 5.94
C ARG A 124 0.79 -11.21 5.65
N PHE A 125 1.10 -10.85 4.41
CA PHE A 125 2.33 -10.13 4.10
C PHE A 125 2.41 -8.80 4.86
N LEU A 126 1.32 -8.01 4.90
CA LEU A 126 1.30 -6.76 5.63
C LEU A 126 1.51 -6.97 7.14
N ILE A 127 0.80 -7.94 7.72
CA ILE A 127 0.80 -8.20 9.18
C ILE A 127 2.08 -8.91 9.64
N ASP A 128 2.46 -9.98 8.97
CA ASP A 128 3.50 -10.90 9.43
C ASP A 128 4.90 -10.48 8.92
N THR A 129 5.00 -9.56 7.96
CA THR A 129 6.28 -9.22 7.31
C THR A 129 6.52 -7.72 7.23
N LEU A 130 5.65 -6.97 6.56
CA LEU A 130 5.92 -5.56 6.31
C LEU A 130 5.84 -4.74 7.60
N LYS A 131 4.74 -4.84 8.35
CA LYS A 131 4.58 -4.06 9.60
C LYS A 131 5.70 -4.34 10.60
N PRO A 132 6.07 -5.60 10.91
CA PRO A 132 7.21 -5.90 11.78
C PRO A 132 8.53 -5.29 11.30
N TYR A 133 8.80 -5.34 9.98
CA TYR A 133 9.98 -4.69 9.41
C TYR A 133 9.96 -3.18 9.64
N ILE A 134 8.82 -2.53 9.38
CA ILE A 134 8.69 -1.08 9.57
C ILE A 134 8.87 -0.70 11.04
N ASP A 135 8.24 -1.42 11.97
CA ASP A 135 8.34 -1.16 13.41
C ASP A 135 9.76 -1.42 13.97
N GLN A 136 10.52 -2.35 13.36
CA GLN A 136 11.89 -2.64 13.79
C GLN A 136 12.91 -1.62 13.25
N HIS A 137 12.66 -1.05 12.07
CA HIS A 137 13.62 -0.20 11.36
C HIS A 137 13.33 1.30 11.46
N TYR A 138 12.11 1.68 11.86
CA TYR A 138 11.69 3.07 11.97
C TYR A 138 11.08 3.36 13.34
N ARG A 139 11.08 4.63 13.75
CA ARG A 139 10.50 5.07 15.03
C ARG A 139 8.99 5.18 14.91
N THR A 140 8.31 4.05 15.06
CA THR A 140 6.84 3.96 14.94
C THR A 140 6.16 3.97 16.31
N LEU A 141 4.90 4.39 16.34
CA LEU A 141 3.95 4.04 17.40
C LEU A 141 3.21 2.77 16.91
N PRO A 142 3.56 1.57 17.40
CA PRO A 142 3.22 0.31 16.73
C PRO A 142 1.81 -0.20 17.08
N ASP A 143 1.12 0.43 18.02
CA ASP A 143 -0.21 0.03 18.47
C ASP A 143 -1.29 0.34 17.42
N ARG A 144 -2.47 -0.23 17.63
CA ARG A 144 -3.57 -0.19 16.67
C ARG A 144 -4.07 1.24 16.46
N GLU A 145 -4.11 2.04 17.52
CA GLU A 145 -4.64 3.40 17.53
C GLU A 145 -3.77 4.35 16.67
N HIS A 146 -2.51 3.98 16.42
CA HIS A 146 -1.57 4.74 15.59
C HIS A 146 -1.24 4.07 14.26
N THR A 147 -1.96 3.02 13.89
CA THR A 147 -1.78 2.30 12.61
C THR A 147 -3.02 2.47 11.73
N THR A 148 -2.84 3.09 10.57
CA THR A 148 -3.90 3.30 9.57
C THR A 148 -3.62 2.48 8.31
N ILE A 149 -4.65 1.92 7.69
CA ILE A 149 -4.60 1.33 6.35
C ILE A 149 -5.53 2.10 5.41
N ALA A 150 -5.09 2.38 4.19
CA ALA A 150 -5.85 3.17 3.22
C ALA A 150 -5.58 2.76 1.77
N GLY A 151 -6.57 2.98 0.91
CA GLY A 151 -6.44 2.78 -0.53
C GLY A 151 -7.70 3.22 -1.28
N SER A 152 -7.64 3.18 -2.61
CA SER A 152 -8.76 3.56 -3.48
C SER A 152 -9.20 2.38 -4.36
N SER A 153 -10.50 2.31 -4.67
CA SER A 153 -11.08 1.21 -5.46
C SER A 153 -10.73 -0.15 -4.84
N MET A 154 -10.07 -1.06 -5.57
CA MET A 154 -9.66 -2.35 -4.99
C MET A 154 -8.69 -2.22 -3.80
N GLY A 155 -7.90 -1.15 -3.74
CA GLY A 155 -7.06 -0.82 -2.59
C GLY A 155 -7.90 -0.48 -1.36
N GLY A 156 -9.02 0.21 -1.56
CA GLY A 156 -10.00 0.45 -0.49
C GLY A 156 -10.69 -0.85 -0.08
N PHE A 157 -11.05 -1.69 -1.06
CA PHE A 157 -11.65 -3.00 -0.80
C PHE A 157 -10.74 -3.89 0.07
N ILE A 158 -9.46 -4.05 -0.28
CA ILE A 158 -8.53 -4.84 0.55
C ILE A 158 -8.25 -4.18 1.91
N SER A 159 -8.37 -2.85 2.04
CA SER A 159 -8.29 -2.16 3.34
C SER A 159 -9.45 -2.51 4.28
N PHE A 160 -10.63 -2.85 3.74
CA PHE A 160 -11.79 -3.26 4.55
C PHE A 160 -11.79 -4.74 4.93
N MET A 161 -10.95 -5.54 4.27
CA MET A 161 -10.89 -6.96 4.56
C MET A 161 -10.37 -7.18 5.99
N PRO A 162 -10.92 -8.16 6.73
CA PRO A 162 -10.33 -8.62 7.97
C PRO A 162 -8.99 -9.32 7.68
N CYS A 163 -7.96 -8.49 7.52
CA CYS A 163 -6.62 -8.78 7.96
C CYS A 163 -6.60 -8.52 9.49
#